data_AF-A0A3D6BS06-F1
#
_entry.id   AF-A0A3D6BS06-F1
#
_cell.length_a   1.000
_cell.length_b   1.000
_cell.length_c   1.000
_cell.angle_alpha   90.00
_cell.angle_beta   90.00
_cell.angle_gamma   90.00
#
_symmetry.space_group_name_H-M   'P 1'
#
loop_
_entity.id
_entity.type
_entity.pdbx_description
1 polymer ?
#
loop_
_entity_poly.entity_id
_entity_poly.type
_entity_poly.pdbx_seq_one_letter_code
_entity_poly.pdbx_strand_id
1 'polypeptide(L)' 'MSRKFKPGDWVKVKGTPNNQKMEVLKYIVKKDPFFGTTNNHSYLECVWYKNGERLSGIYHQNKLLKLKDTGGIYKA' A
#
# COMPACT_ATOMS: atom_id res chain seq x y z
N MET A 1 9.24 2.86 -13.79
CA MET A 1 9.20 3.17 -12.33
C MET A 1 9.71 1.97 -11.56
N SER A 2 10.72 2.16 -10.70
CA SER A 2 11.22 1.12 -9.79
C SER A 2 10.23 0.91 -8.64
N ARG A 3 10.10 -0.34 -8.18
CA ARG A 3 9.23 -0.69 -7.05
C ARG A 3 9.83 -0.12 -5.75
N LYS A 4 9.12 0.80 -5.09
CA LYS A 4 9.53 1.41 -3.81
C LYS A 4 9.26 0.55 -2.58
N PHE A 5 8.26 -0.32 -2.64
CA PHE A 5 7.80 -1.11 -1.49
C PHE A 5 7.83 -2.60 -1.83
N LYS A 6 7.80 -3.45 -0.80
CA LYS A 6 7.68 -4.91 -0.95
C LYS A 6 6.37 -5.39 -0.28
N PRO A 7 5.77 -6.49 -0.74
CA PRO A 7 4.75 -7.19 0.02
C PRO A 7 5.20 -7.41 1.46
N GLY A 8 4.33 -7.13 2.44
CA GLY A 8 4.64 -7.18 3.88
C GLY A 8 5.21 -5.87 4.45
N ASP A 9 5.53 -4.86 3.62
CA ASP A 9 5.91 -3.55 4.15
C ASP A 9 4.71 -2.86 4.78
N TRP A 10 4.92 -2.31 5.98
CA TRP A 10 3.97 -1.40 6.62
C TRP A 10 4.10 0.01 6.03
N VAL A 11 2.98 0.55 5.59
CA VAL A 11 2.87 1.86 4.93
C VAL A 11 1.71 2.66 5.51
N LYS A 12 1.76 3.98 5.32
CA LYS A 12 0.63 4.88 5.58
C LYS A 12 0.43 5.84 4.42
N VAL A 13 -0.78 6.39 4.29
CA VAL A 13 -1.04 7.45 3.32
C VAL A 13 -0.35 8.74 3.75
N LYS A 14 0.31 9.40 2.81
CA LYS A 14 0.96 10.70 3.03
C LYS A 14 -0.11 11.80 3.14
N GLY A 15 -0.01 12.63 4.18
CA GLY A 15 -0.84 13.82 4.33
C GLY A 15 -2.23 13.59 4.92
N THR A 16 -2.58 12.35 5.31
CA THR A 16 -3.82 12.09 6.05
C THR A 16 -3.58 12.16 7.55
N PRO A 17 -4.46 12.83 8.33
CA PRO A 17 -4.34 12.88 9.80
C PRO A 17 -4.62 11.50 10.41
N ASN A 18 -5.40 10.68 9.71
CA ASN A 18 -5.60 9.29 10.05
C ASN A 18 -4.29 8.55 9.76
N ASN A 19 -3.49 8.29 10.81
CA ASN A 19 -2.26 7.49 10.77
C ASN A 19 -2.56 6.00 10.58
N GLN A 20 -3.49 5.68 9.68
CA GLN A 20 -3.89 4.32 9.38
C GLN A 20 -2.70 3.57 8.81
N LYS A 21 -2.24 2.58 9.59
CA LYS A 21 -1.19 1.64 9.18
C LYS A 21 -1.83 0.59 8.27
N MET A 22 -1.21 0.36 7.14
CA MET A 22 -1.64 -0.63 6.15
C MET A 22 -0.44 -1.49 5.78
N GLU A 23 -0.69 -2.74 5.47
CA GLU A 23 0.31 -3.68 4.96
C GLU A 23 0.21 -3.75 3.44
N VAL A 24 1.34 -3.68 2.75
CA VAL A 24 1.39 -3.85 1.29
C VAL A 24 1.15 -5.32 0.96
N LEU A 25 0.11 -5.62 0.17
CA LEU A 25 -0.19 -6.98 -0.27
C LEU A 25 0.55 -7.31 -1.57
N LYS A 26 0.36 -6.50 -2.62
CA LYS A 26 0.99 -6.71 -3.93
C LYS A 26 0.95 -5.45 -4.79
N TYR A 27 1.81 -5.41 -5.80
CA TYR A 27 1.65 -4.47 -6.90
C TYR A 27 0.51 -4.92 -7.79
N ILE A 28 -0.32 -3.96 -8.21
CA ILE A 28 -1.37 -4.22 -9.18
C ILE A 28 -1.03 -3.55 -10.50
N VAL A 29 -1.44 -4.23 -11.55
CA VAL A 29 -1.41 -3.70 -12.90
C VAL A 29 -2.73 -2.98 -13.14
N LYS A 30 -2.67 -1.64 -13.26
CA LYS A 30 -3.85 -0.86 -13.66
C LYS A 30 -3.71 -0.55 -15.15
N LYS A 31 -4.72 -0.97 -15.92
CA LYS A 31 -4.86 -0.61 -17.33
C LYS A 31 -5.62 0.72 -17.38
N ASP A 32 -5.00 1.77 -17.89
CA ASP A 32 -5.70 3.02 -18.13
C ASP A 32 -6.55 2.86 -19.41
N PRO A 33 -7.90 2.92 -19.31
CA PRO A 33 -8.78 2.65 -20.45
C PRO A 33 -8.65 3.71 -21.56
N PHE A 34 -8.13 4.90 -21.25
CA PHE A 34 -7.99 5.99 -22.22
C PHE A 34 -6.67 5.97 -23.01
N PHE A 35 -5.59 5.46 -22.45
CA PHE A 35 -4.25 5.59 -23.05
C PHE A 35 -3.60 4.28 -23.47
N GLY A 36 -4.20 3.11 -23.19
CA GLY A 36 -3.63 1.81 -23.53
C GLY A 36 -2.30 1.49 -22.82
N THR A 37 -1.74 2.45 -22.07
CA THR A 37 -0.50 2.32 -21.33
C THR A 37 -0.74 1.50 -20.08
N THR A 38 -0.05 0.37 -19.99
CA THR A 38 -0.18 -0.52 -18.85
C THR A 38 0.76 -0.02 -17.74
N ASN A 39 0.21 0.67 -16.74
CA ASN A 39 1.02 1.25 -15.67
C ASN A 39 1.30 0.17 -14.60
N ASN A 40 2.25 -0.71 -14.91
CA ASN A 40 2.44 -1.99 -14.22
C ASN A 40 2.97 -1.91 -12.79
N HIS A 41 3.62 -0.81 -12.39
CA HIS A 41 4.46 -0.79 -11.18
C HIS A 41 4.22 0.41 -10.27
N SER A 42 3.10 1.11 -10.47
CA SER A 42 2.83 2.38 -9.78
C SER A 42 1.77 2.25 -8.70
N TYR A 43 0.89 1.25 -8.81
CA TYR A 43 -0.21 1.02 -7.88
C TYR A 43 0.01 -0.23 -7.04
N LEU A 44 -0.43 -0.15 -5.79
CA LEU A 44 -0.25 -1.14 -4.74
C LEU A 44 -1.61 -1.41 -4.13
N GLU A 45 -1.92 -2.68 -3.95
CA GLU A 45 -2.98 -3.09 -3.04
C GLU A 45 -2.41 -3.15 -1.63
N CYS A 46 -3.04 -2.42 -0.73
CA CYS A 46 -2.71 -2.39 0.70
C CYS A 46 -3.92 -2.89 1.49
N VAL A 47 -3.67 -3.58 2.60
CA VAL A 47 -4.70 -4.10 3.49
C VAL A 47 -4.51 -3.57 4.89
N TRP A 48 -5.60 -3.42 5.62
CA TRP A 48 -5.57 -3.06 7.03
C TRP A 48 -6.75 -3.69 7.75
N TYR A 49 -6.66 -3.75 9.07
CA TYR A 49 -7.71 -4.30 9.91
C TYR A 49 -8.40 -3.18 10.66
N LYS A 50 -9.72 -3.21 10.68
CA LYS A 50 -10.54 -2.31 11.51
C LYS A 50 -11.65 -3.15 12.12
N ASN A 51 -11.72 -3.18 13.45
CA ASN A 51 -12.73 -3.95 14.21
C ASN A 51 -12.79 -5.45 13.82
N GLY A 52 -11.64 -6.07 13.52
CA GLY A 52 -11.56 -7.47 13.09
C GLY A 52 -11.87 -7.71 11.61
N GLU A 53 -12.38 -6.71 10.89
CA GLU A 53 -12.63 -6.80 9.46
C GLU A 53 -11.36 -6.44 8.68
N ARG A 54 -11.05 -7.26 7.66
CA ARG A 54 -9.97 -7.00 6.72
C ARG A 54 -10.48 -6.10 5.60
N LEU A 55 -9.96 -4.89 5.55
CA LEU A 55 -10.21 -3.92 4.50
C LEU A 55 -9.03 -3.90 3.54
N SER A 56 -9.30 -3.61 2.26
CA SER A 56 -8.29 -3.42 1.23
C SER A 56 -8.49 -2.11 0.49
N GLY A 57 -7.41 -1.56 -0.05
CA GLY A 57 -7.41 -0.30 -0.76
C GLY A 57 -6.26 -0.23 -1.75
N ILE A 58 -6.50 0.47 -2.86
CA ILE A 58 -5.53 0.62 -3.95
C ILE A 58 -4.93 2.02 -3.87
N TYR A 59 -3.61 2.10 -3.75
CA TYR A 59 -2.89 3.35 -3.61
C TYR A 59 -1.75 3.46 -4.60
N HIS A 60 -1.49 4.68 -5.08
CA HIS A 60 -0.31 4.97 -5.87
C HIS A 60 0.91 5.05 -4.95
N GLN A 61 2.04 4.44 -5.33
CA GLN A 61 3.25 4.35 -4.50
C GLN A 61 3.77 5.71 -3.99
N ASN A 62 3.63 6.79 -4.77
CA ASN A 62 4.04 8.13 -4.34
C ASN A 62 3.12 8.77 -3.28
N LYS A 63 1.92 8.22 -3.06
CA LYS A 63 1.01 8.64 -1.99
C LYS A 63 1.25 7.90 -0.69
N LEU A 64 2.18 6.94 -0.66
CA LEU A 64 2.48 6.14 0.52
C LEU A 64 3.83 6.52 1.12
N LEU A 65 3.93 6.37 2.44
CA LEU A 65 5.16 6.47 3.21
C LEU A 65 5.43 5.15 3.92
N LYS A 66 6.66 4.65 3.80
CA LYS A 66 7.10 3.45 4.53
C LYS A 66 7.19 3.76 6.01
N LEU A 67 6.62 2.90 6.84
CA LEU A 67 6.79 2.96 8.28
C LEU A 67 8.08 2.21 8.64
N LYS A 68 8.92 2.84 9.46
CA LYS A 68 10.15 2.21 9.99
C LYS A 68 9.87 1.18 11.07
N ASP A 69 8.66 1.22 11.64
CA ASP A 69 8.20 0.28 12.66
C ASP A 69 7.90 -1.07 11.99
N THR A 70 8.93 -1.91 11.86
CA THR A 70 8.84 -3.31 11.42
C THR A 70 8.35 -4.24 12.52
N GLY A 71 7.91 -3.69 13.66
CA GLY A 71 7.26 -4.47 14.71
C GLY A 71 5.98 -5.08 14.15
N GLY A 72 6.04 -6.36 13.80
CA GLY A 72 4.84 -7.15 13.56
C GLY A 72 3.91 -7.07 14.77
N ILE A 73 2.69 -7.58 14.60
CA ILE A 73 1.67 -7.65 15.67
C ILE A 73 2.22 -8.39 16.91
N TYR A 74 3.23 -9.24 16.73
CA TYR A 74 3.98 -9.88 17.79
C TYR A 74 5.23 -9.06 18.13
N LYS A 75 5.20 -8.40 19.29
CA LYS A 75 6.43 -8.13 20.04
C LYS A 75 6.91 -9.46 20.59
N ALA A 76 8.13 -9.86 20.23
CA ALA A 76 8.87 -10.87 20.97
C ALA A 76 9.22 -10.36 22.37
#